data_AF-A0A8J3PIU5-F1
#
_entry.id   AF-A0A8J3PIU5-F1
#
_cell.length_a   1.000
_cell.length_b   1.000
_cell.length_c   1.000
_cell.angle_alpha   90.00
_cell.angle_beta   90.00
_cell.angle_gamma   90.00
#
_symmetry.space_group_name_H-M   'P 1'
#
loop_
_entity.id
_entity.type
_entity.pdbx_description
1 polymer ?
#
loop_
_entity_poly.entity_id
_entity_poly.type
_entity_poly.pdbx_seq_one_letter_code
_entity_poly.pdbx_strand_id
1 'polypeptide(L)'
;MTASPARLAAVLLTLAIGGCTPAVQPDASVTPKPVIRESAEVDIPVPVLGVGESFGADLRGDGHATITVTAAEVSALSPDRVRLVVTVAILLDKAGDPITGGPENFRFLDTARAFYKAKTNTDMSGPALPSVPLTTTGQRSGGRFFFDLPATSARGGYLQLMTGNLVHAIWKI
;
A
#
# COMPACT_ATOMS: atom_id res chain seq x y z
N MET A 1 17.68 -45.67 17.03
CA MET A 1 18.60 -46.06 15.95
C MET A 1 17.80 -46.80 14.89
N THR A 2 17.98 -46.40 13.63
CA THR A 2 17.83 -47.21 12.39
C THR A 2 16.48 -47.89 12.10
N ALA A 3 15.92 -47.89 10.90
CA ALA A 3 16.20 -47.25 9.62
C ALA A 3 15.01 -47.59 8.70
N SER A 4 14.62 -46.68 7.80
CA SER A 4 13.98 -47.06 6.53
C SER A 4 14.96 -47.86 5.67
N PRO A 5 14.48 -48.72 4.75
CA PRO A 5 14.68 -48.34 3.34
C PRO A 5 13.65 -48.86 2.31
N ALA A 6 13.74 -48.20 1.14
CA ALA A 6 13.43 -48.60 -0.25
C ALA A 6 11.96 -48.87 -0.66
N ARG A 7 11.33 -48.17 -1.61
CA ARG A 7 11.61 -47.67 -2.99
C ARG A 7 11.27 -48.66 -4.12
N LEU A 8 10.35 -48.17 -4.98
CA LEU A 8 10.12 -48.44 -6.43
C LEU A 8 9.72 -49.87 -6.85
N ALA A 9 8.95 -50.13 -7.91
CA ALA A 9 8.06 -49.38 -8.80
C ALA A 9 7.45 -50.42 -9.78
N ALA A 10 6.25 -50.11 -10.31
CA ALA A 10 5.70 -50.52 -11.62
C ALA A 10 5.50 -52.03 -11.93
N VAL A 11 4.63 -52.51 -12.82
CA VAL A 11 3.35 -52.19 -13.54
C VAL A 11 3.05 -53.52 -14.31
N LEU A 12 1.82 -53.69 -14.83
CA LEU A 12 1.37 -54.56 -15.95
C LEU A 12 0.77 -55.94 -15.57
N LEU A 13 -0.55 -56.14 -15.69
CA LEU A 13 -1.40 -56.53 -16.87
C LEU A 13 -1.63 -58.08 -16.86
N THR A 14 -2.78 -58.73 -17.10
CA THR A 14 -4.00 -58.44 -17.90
C THR A 14 -5.06 -59.59 -17.78
N LEU A 15 -6.33 -59.30 -18.15
CA LEU A 15 -7.36 -60.11 -18.88
C LEU A 15 -7.96 -61.40 -18.24
N ALA A 16 -9.21 -61.82 -18.43
CA ALA A 16 -10.44 -61.45 -19.18
C ALA A 16 -11.64 -62.12 -18.41
N ILE A 17 -12.94 -61.86 -18.63
CA ILE A 17 -13.92 -62.40 -19.62
C ILE A 17 -15.22 -61.57 -19.41
N GLY A 18 -16.10 -61.17 -20.34
CA GLY A 18 -16.31 -61.33 -21.79
C GLY A 18 -17.66 -60.64 -22.14
N GLY A 19 -17.93 -60.39 -23.44
CA GLY A 19 -19.28 -60.11 -23.96
C GLY A 19 -19.49 -58.82 -24.79
N CYS A 20 -19.55 -59.00 -26.12
CA CYS A 20 -20.22 -58.28 -27.22
C CYS A 20 -20.56 -56.75 -27.21
N THR A 21 -20.21 -56.10 -28.33
CA THR A 21 -20.40 -54.72 -28.88
C THR A 21 -21.87 -54.32 -29.18
N PRO A 22 -22.24 -53.05 -29.59
CA PRO A 22 -21.43 -51.96 -30.19
C PRO A 22 -21.67 -50.50 -29.68
N ALA A 23 -20.90 -49.58 -30.26
CA ALA A 23 -20.70 -48.17 -29.91
C ALA A 23 -21.87 -47.20 -30.19
N VAL A 24 -22.08 -46.22 -29.28
CA VAL A 24 -22.52 -44.82 -29.53
C VAL A 24 -22.02 -43.95 -28.37
N GLN A 25 -21.27 -42.88 -28.65
CA GLN A 25 -20.96 -41.76 -27.74
C GLN A 25 -21.97 -40.64 -28.01
N PRO A 26 -22.48 -39.92 -26.99
CA PRO A 26 -21.94 -38.58 -26.77
C PRO A 26 -21.76 -38.20 -25.29
N ASP A 27 -20.85 -37.23 -25.12
CA ASP A 27 -20.45 -36.50 -23.92
C ASP A 27 -21.51 -36.21 -22.85
N ALA A 28 -21.12 -36.39 -21.59
CA ALA A 28 -21.41 -35.46 -20.52
C ALA A 28 -20.38 -35.62 -19.40
N SER A 29 -19.20 -35.05 -19.62
CA SER A 29 -18.20 -34.81 -18.58
C SER A 29 -18.82 -33.97 -17.46
N VAL A 30 -19.11 -34.57 -16.30
CA VAL A 30 -19.35 -33.81 -15.07
C VAL A 30 -18.00 -33.34 -14.54
N THR A 31 -17.54 -32.21 -15.07
CA THR A 31 -16.42 -31.48 -14.46
C THR A 31 -16.95 -30.80 -13.19
N PRO A 32 -16.38 -31.04 -11.99
CA PRO A 32 -16.68 -30.18 -10.86
C PRO A 32 -16.24 -28.76 -11.20
N LYS A 33 -17.23 -27.86 -11.30
CA LYS A 33 -17.03 -26.44 -11.55
C LYS A 33 -16.07 -25.90 -10.48
N PRO A 34 -14.97 -25.23 -10.83
CA PRO A 34 -14.15 -24.58 -9.82
C PRO A 34 -15.03 -23.50 -9.18
N VAL A 35 -15.18 -23.55 -7.86
CA VAL A 35 -15.69 -22.41 -7.10
C VAL A 35 -14.59 -21.36 -7.19
N ILE A 36 -14.69 -20.50 -8.21
CA ILE A 36 -13.94 -19.25 -8.26
C ILE A 36 -14.54 -18.42 -7.12
N ARG A 37 -13.93 -18.51 -5.93
CA ARG A 37 -13.99 -17.37 -5.00
C ARG A 37 -13.08 -16.34 -5.61
N GLU A 38 -13.64 -15.58 -6.55
CA GLU A 38 -13.12 -14.30 -6.93
C GLU A 38 -13.21 -13.48 -5.64
N SER A 39 -12.13 -13.45 -4.88
CA SER A 39 -11.89 -12.32 -4.00
C SER A 39 -11.93 -11.13 -4.94
N ALA A 40 -13.09 -10.46 -4.98
CA ALA A 40 -13.21 -9.15 -5.56
C ALA A 40 -12.24 -8.29 -4.76
N GLU A 41 -11.00 -8.22 -5.24
CA GLU A 41 -10.10 -7.14 -4.94
C GLU A 41 -10.83 -5.92 -5.48
N VAL A 42 -11.61 -5.29 -4.59
CA VAL A 42 -12.31 -4.06 -4.90
C VAL A 42 -11.20 -3.09 -5.23
N ASP A 43 -11.01 -2.83 -6.52
CA ASP A 43 -10.13 -1.79 -7.05
C ASP A 43 -10.76 -0.45 -6.65
N ILE A 44 -10.65 -0.11 -5.37
CA ILE A 44 -11.10 1.17 -4.84
C ILE A 44 -10.12 2.19 -5.41
N PRO A 45 -10.56 3.09 -6.31
CA PRO A 45 -9.66 4.05 -6.92
C PRO A 45 -9.05 4.92 -5.81
N VAL A 46 -7.71 5.03 -5.82
CA VAL A 46 -6.99 5.87 -4.85
C VAL A 46 -7.42 7.33 -5.06
N PRO A 47 -7.98 8.00 -4.03
CA PRO A 47 -8.48 9.36 -4.16
C PRO A 47 -7.33 10.35 -4.40
N VAL A 48 -7.58 11.32 -5.27
CA VAL A 48 -6.66 12.41 -5.62
C VAL A 48 -7.17 13.71 -5.04
N LEU A 49 -6.34 14.35 -4.21
CA LEU A 49 -6.69 15.50 -3.39
C LEU A 49 -5.80 16.71 -3.72
N GLY A 50 -6.28 17.91 -3.44
CA GLY A 50 -5.50 19.15 -3.44
C GLY A 50 -4.90 19.45 -2.07
N VAL A 51 -3.83 20.26 -2.03
CA VAL A 51 -3.33 20.84 -0.77
C VAL A 51 -4.46 21.63 -0.10
N GLY A 52 -4.65 21.40 1.20
CA GLY A 52 -5.75 21.92 2.00
C GLY A 52 -6.92 20.94 2.15
N GLU A 53 -7.02 19.91 1.32
CA GLU A 53 -8.07 18.89 1.43
C GLU A 53 -7.68 17.78 2.42
N SER A 54 -8.69 17.27 3.12
CA SER A 54 -8.57 16.25 4.14
C SER A 54 -8.99 14.88 3.61
N PHE A 55 -8.36 13.83 4.15
CA PHE A 55 -8.71 12.44 3.88
C PHE A 55 -8.89 11.67 5.18
N GLY A 56 -9.99 10.92 5.28
CA GLY A 56 -10.22 9.95 6.33
C GLY A 56 -9.68 8.58 5.93
N ALA A 57 -8.80 8.00 6.74
CA ALA A 57 -8.20 6.69 6.48
C ALA A 57 -8.29 5.78 7.71
N ASP A 58 -8.62 4.51 7.48
CA ASP A 58 -8.28 3.44 8.40
C ASP A 58 -6.92 2.86 8.00
N LEU A 59 -5.90 3.22 8.77
CA LEU A 59 -4.52 2.87 8.42
C LEU A 59 -4.11 1.48 8.91
N ARG A 60 -4.81 0.86 9.87
CA ARG A 60 -4.40 -0.43 10.47
C ARG A 60 -5.52 -1.37 10.96
N GLY A 61 -6.76 -1.14 10.56
CA GLY A 61 -7.84 -2.12 10.65
C GLY A 61 -8.79 -1.98 11.83
N ASP A 62 -8.94 -0.77 12.39
CA ASP A 62 -10.07 -0.42 13.29
C ASP A 62 -10.05 1.04 13.77
N GLY A 63 -8.92 1.72 13.63
CA GLY A 63 -8.75 3.14 13.94
C GLY A 63 -9.06 4.02 12.72
N HIS A 64 -9.56 5.23 12.92
CA HIS A 64 -9.81 6.18 11.84
C HIS A 64 -9.10 7.49 12.13
N ALA A 65 -8.31 7.97 11.18
CA ALA A 65 -7.64 9.26 11.27
C ALA A 65 -8.00 10.16 10.08
N THR A 66 -8.15 11.45 10.36
CA THR A 66 -8.25 12.50 9.35
C THR A 66 -6.88 13.12 9.15
N ILE A 67 -6.36 13.03 7.94
CA ILE A 67 -5.06 13.58 7.52
C ILE A 67 -5.33 14.75 6.57
N THR A 68 -4.67 15.87 6.82
CA THR A 68 -4.73 17.06 5.95
C THR A 68 -3.32 17.50 5.59
N VAL A 69 -3.04 17.66 4.30
CA VAL A 69 -1.82 18.34 3.84
C VAL A 69 -2.11 19.83 3.82
N THR A 70 -1.60 20.58 4.78
CA THR A 70 -1.96 21.99 4.97
C THR A 70 -1.08 22.94 4.16
N ALA A 71 0.15 22.53 3.83
CA ALA A 71 1.05 23.32 2.99
C ALA A 71 2.08 22.42 2.30
N ALA A 72 2.50 22.84 1.10
CA ALA A 72 3.60 22.25 0.36
C ALA A 72 4.44 23.38 -0.26
N GLU A 73 5.72 23.45 0.11
CA GLU A 73 6.61 24.57 -0.22
C GLU A 73 7.87 24.03 -0.90
N VAL A 74 8.20 24.54 -2.08
CA VAL A 74 9.42 24.16 -2.80
C VAL A 74 10.47 25.25 -2.62
N SER A 75 11.68 24.86 -2.22
CA SER A 75 12.83 25.75 -2.05
C SER A 75 14.04 25.21 -2.81
N ALA A 76 14.84 26.09 -3.40
CA ALA A 76 16.09 25.68 -4.04
C ALA A 76 17.16 25.35 -3.00
N LEU A 77 17.86 24.22 -3.17
CA LEU A 77 19.03 23.86 -2.36
C LEU A 77 20.34 24.11 -3.12
N SER A 78 20.33 23.78 -4.41
CA SER A 78 21.43 24.00 -5.36
C SER A 78 20.85 24.08 -6.78
N PRO A 79 21.64 24.39 -7.82
CA PRO A 79 21.12 24.48 -9.19
C PRO A 79 20.39 23.21 -9.66
N ASP A 80 20.84 22.04 -9.20
CA ASP A 80 20.30 20.74 -9.62
C ASP A 80 19.35 20.11 -8.59
N ARG A 81 19.15 20.75 -7.42
CA ARG A 81 18.37 20.16 -6.32
C ARG A 81 17.42 21.14 -5.67
N VAL A 82 16.22 20.65 -5.38
CA VAL A 82 15.21 21.37 -4.61
C VAL A 82 14.81 20.59 -3.36
N ARG A 83 14.23 21.29 -2.39
CA ARG A 83 13.60 20.71 -1.22
C ARG A 83 12.12 21.03 -1.25
N LEU A 84 11.30 19.98 -1.29
CA LEU A 84 9.87 20.06 -1.04
C LEU A 84 9.63 19.86 0.46
N VAL A 85 9.12 20.88 1.14
CA VAL A 85 8.69 20.81 2.55
C VAL A 85 7.18 20.69 2.59
N VAL A 86 6.68 19.69 3.31
CA VAL A 86 5.24 19.43 3.46
C VAL A 86 4.86 19.61 4.91
N THR A 87 3.76 20.32 5.16
CA THR A 87 3.15 20.44 6.48
C THR A 87 1.87 19.63 6.51
N VAL A 88 1.69 18.80 7.54
CA VAL A 88 0.48 17.99 7.71
C VAL A 88 -0.12 18.18 9.10
N ALA A 89 -1.43 17.99 9.17
CA ALA A 89 -2.20 17.85 10.39
C ALA A 89 -2.91 16.49 10.40
N ILE A 90 -2.89 15.83 11.55
CA ILE A 90 -3.48 14.51 11.76
C ILE A 90 -4.36 14.57 13.01
N LEU A 91 -5.60 14.12 12.88
CA LEU A 91 -6.54 13.94 13.97
C LEU A 91 -6.95 12.48 14.03
N LEU A 92 -6.79 11.82 15.19
CA LEU A 92 -7.33 10.49 15.39
C LEU A 92 -8.82 10.61 15.74
N ASP A 93 -9.71 10.34 14.77
CA ASP A 93 -11.17 10.47 14.93
C ASP A 93 -11.77 9.32 15.72
N LYS A 94 -11.18 8.12 15.58
CA LYS A 94 -11.59 6.91 16.29
C LYS A 94 -10.35 6.11 16.66
N ALA A 95 -10.19 5.83 17.95
CA ALA A 95 -9.16 4.90 18.42
C ALA A 95 -9.46 3.46 17.98
N GLY A 96 -8.39 2.75 17.68
CA GLY A 96 -8.36 1.32 17.37
C GLY A 96 -6.93 0.84 17.62
N ASP A 97 -6.39 0.04 16.70
CA ASP A 97 -4.96 -0.27 16.75
C ASP A 97 -4.10 1.00 16.61
N PRO A 98 -2.95 1.07 17.31
CA PRO A 98 -2.07 2.23 17.24
C PRO A 98 -1.63 2.54 15.80
N ILE A 99 -1.91 3.77 15.38
CA ILE A 99 -1.48 4.31 14.09
C ILE A 99 -0.26 5.19 14.33
N THR A 100 0.87 4.91 13.67
CA THR A 100 2.01 5.84 13.73
C THR A 100 1.73 7.03 12.82
N GLY A 101 1.71 8.24 13.36
CA GLY A 101 1.43 9.48 12.59
C GLY A 101 2.66 10.09 11.91
N GLY A 102 3.73 9.33 11.74
CA GLY A 102 5.04 9.85 11.35
C GLY A 102 5.26 10.02 9.84
N PRO A 103 6.37 10.67 9.47
CA PRO A 103 6.81 10.86 8.07
C PRO A 103 6.96 9.56 7.29
N GLU A 104 7.22 8.43 7.94
CA GLU A 104 7.41 7.13 7.30
C GLU A 104 6.20 6.63 6.48
N ASN A 105 5.01 7.17 6.74
CA ASN A 105 3.81 6.86 5.97
C ASN A 105 3.69 7.69 4.68
N PHE A 106 4.62 8.62 4.43
CA PHE A 106 4.58 9.52 3.29
C PHE A 106 5.69 9.22 2.28
N ARG A 107 5.32 9.22 1.00
CA ARG A 107 6.25 9.18 -0.13
C ARG A 107 5.89 10.23 -1.14
N PHE A 108 6.88 10.70 -1.89
CA PHE A 108 6.65 11.59 -3.03
C PHE A 108 6.92 10.85 -4.33
N LEU A 109 5.97 10.92 -5.26
CA LEU A 109 6.07 10.41 -6.62
C LEU A 109 6.17 11.62 -7.56
N ASP A 110 7.31 11.77 -8.24
CA ASP A 110 7.49 12.88 -9.17
C ASP A 110 6.89 12.60 -10.56
N THR A 111 6.92 13.60 -11.45
CA THR A 111 6.43 13.46 -12.83
C THR A 111 7.24 12.49 -13.69
N ALA A 112 8.48 12.17 -13.29
CA ALA A 112 9.32 11.16 -13.94
C ALA A 112 9.08 9.75 -13.38
N ARG A 113 8.10 9.60 -12.47
CA ARG A 113 7.72 8.36 -11.79
C ARG A 113 8.80 7.83 -10.82
N ALA A 114 9.68 8.70 -10.32
CA ALA A 114 10.62 8.38 -9.27
C ALA A 114 9.98 8.56 -7.89
N PHE A 115 10.31 7.66 -6.96
CA PHE A 115 9.81 7.68 -5.58
C PHE A 115 10.86 8.20 -4.60
N TYR A 116 10.43 9.09 -3.71
CA TYR A 116 11.27 9.68 -2.68
C TYR A 116 10.65 9.43 -1.30
N LYS A 117 11.50 9.10 -0.33
CA LYS A 117 11.08 8.90 1.07
C LYS A 117 11.11 10.22 1.83
N ALA A 118 10.12 10.42 2.69
CA ALA A 118 10.08 11.57 3.57
C ALA A 118 11.24 11.55 4.56
N LYS A 119 11.73 12.74 4.91
CA LYS A 119 12.78 12.97 5.91
C LYS A 119 12.31 14.01 6.92
N THR A 120 12.89 13.98 8.11
CA THR A 120 12.76 15.02 9.13
C THR A 120 14.14 15.47 9.58
N ASN A 121 14.28 16.73 9.96
CA ASN A 121 15.49 17.31 10.52
C ASN A 121 15.10 18.53 11.39
N THR A 122 15.84 18.74 12.48
CA THR A 122 15.72 19.89 13.38
C THR A 122 16.07 21.23 12.71
N ASP A 123 16.77 21.20 11.57
CA ASP A 123 17.17 22.40 10.83
C ASP A 123 16.06 23.02 9.97
N MET A 124 14.89 22.38 9.89
CA MET A 124 13.73 22.98 9.23
C MET A 124 13.05 23.99 10.14
N SER A 125 12.58 25.10 9.57
CA SER A 125 11.73 26.03 10.30
C SER A 125 10.42 25.34 10.71
N GLY A 126 10.08 25.38 12.00
CA GLY A 126 8.84 24.81 12.54
C GLY A 126 8.98 23.38 13.08
N PRO A 127 7.92 22.84 13.71
CA PRO A 127 7.98 21.53 14.35
C PRO A 127 8.07 20.40 13.32
N ALA A 128 9.01 19.49 13.50
CA ALA A 128 9.09 18.26 12.70
C ALA A 128 7.88 17.35 13.02
N LEU A 129 7.36 16.65 12.01
CA LEU A 129 6.30 15.66 12.19
C LEU A 129 6.84 14.50 13.06
N PRO A 130 6.26 14.23 14.25
CA PRO A 130 6.76 13.19 15.13
C PRO A 130 6.31 11.80 14.65
N SER A 131 7.22 10.81 14.71
CA SER A 131 6.91 9.39 14.55
C SER A 131 6.43 8.80 15.88
N VAL A 132 5.22 9.18 16.30
CA VAL A 132 4.60 8.70 17.54
C VAL A 132 3.31 7.93 17.25
N PRO A 133 3.01 6.89 18.05
CA PRO A 133 1.73 6.20 17.97
C PRO A 133 0.60 7.13 18.45
N LEU A 134 -0.50 7.13 17.69
CA LEU A 134 -1.76 7.73 18.07
C LEU A 134 -2.66 6.62 18.61
N THR A 135 -3.15 6.80 19.83
CA THR A 135 -3.90 5.75 20.56
C THR A 135 -5.20 6.26 21.18
N THR A 136 -5.38 7.58 21.29
CA THR A 136 -6.53 8.18 21.97
C THR A 136 -7.37 8.99 20.99
N THR A 137 -8.68 8.73 20.93
CA THR A 137 -9.60 9.53 20.12
C THR A 137 -9.48 11.02 20.47
N GLY A 138 -9.43 11.88 19.44
CA GLY A 138 -9.19 13.32 19.57
C GLY A 138 -7.71 13.71 19.68
N GLN A 139 -6.79 12.73 19.79
CA GLN A 139 -5.36 13.00 19.78
C GLN A 139 -4.95 13.64 18.45
N ARG A 140 -4.16 14.71 18.56
CA ARG A 140 -3.65 15.47 17.42
C ARG A 140 -2.16 15.19 17.25
N SER A 141 -1.75 15.08 16.00
CA SER A 141 -0.36 15.12 15.57
C SER A 141 -0.25 16.03 14.36
N GLY A 142 0.96 16.45 14.04
CA GLY A 142 1.20 17.32 12.90
C GLY A 142 2.60 17.89 12.95
N GLY A 143 3.01 18.45 11.83
CA GLY A 143 4.33 19.01 11.68
C GLY A 143 4.82 18.91 10.25
N ARG A 144 6.12 19.14 10.12
CA ARG A 144 6.80 19.28 8.83
C ARG A 144 7.71 18.10 8.56
N PHE A 145 7.75 17.69 7.31
CA PHE A 145 8.74 16.76 6.76
C PHE A 145 9.15 17.26 5.36
N PHE A 146 10.20 16.67 4.80
CA PHE A 146 10.71 17.12 3.51
C PHE A 146 11.20 15.99 2.62
N PHE A 147 11.36 16.33 1.34
CA PHE A 147 12.02 15.53 0.33
C PHE A 147 13.10 16.37 -0.33
N ASP A 148 14.30 15.81 -0.47
CA ASP A 148 15.32 16.39 -1.36
C ASP A 148 15.16 15.75 -2.73
N LEU A 149 14.92 16.58 -3.75
CA LEU A 149 14.54 16.15 -5.08
C LEU A 149 15.51 16.74 -6.12
N PRO A 150 15.66 16.10 -7.29
CA PRO A 150 16.20 16.77 -8.47
C PRO A 150 15.40 18.03 -8.81
N ALA A 151 16.04 19.08 -9.31
CA ALA A 151 15.37 20.32 -9.70
C ALA A 151 14.29 20.11 -10.78
N THR A 152 14.44 19.07 -11.61
CA THR A 152 13.43 18.66 -12.59
C THR A 152 12.08 18.27 -11.96
N SER A 153 12.10 17.80 -10.71
CA SER A 153 10.90 17.40 -9.96
C SER A 153 10.17 18.60 -9.32
N ALA A 154 10.70 19.83 -9.45
CA ALA A 154 10.02 21.05 -9.00
C ALA A 154 8.74 21.38 -9.80
N ARG A 155 8.48 20.65 -10.89
CA ARG A 155 7.30 20.82 -11.76
C ARG A 155 6.02 20.22 -11.19
N GLY A 156 6.09 19.63 -10.00
CA GLY A 156 4.97 19.03 -9.29
C GLY A 156 5.11 17.52 -9.14
N GLY A 157 4.08 16.91 -8.56
CA GLY A 157 4.02 15.47 -8.35
C GLY A 157 2.89 15.09 -7.41
N TYR A 158 3.01 13.91 -6.80
CA TYR A 158 2.01 13.39 -5.88
C TYR A 158 2.65 13.01 -4.56
N LEU A 159 2.13 13.57 -3.46
CA LEU A 159 2.38 13.05 -2.13
C LEU A 159 1.45 11.87 -1.89
N GLN A 160 1.98 10.74 -1.46
CA GLN A 160 1.22 9.52 -1.19
C GLN A 160 1.18 9.26 0.31
N LEU A 161 -0.01 9.01 0.86
CA LEU A 161 -0.19 8.44 2.20
C LEU A 161 -0.29 6.92 2.06
N MET A 162 0.49 6.20 2.87
CA MET A 162 0.63 4.76 2.71
C MET A 162 0.74 4.01 4.04
N THR A 163 0.39 2.73 4.02
CA THR A 163 0.73 1.78 5.08
C THR A 163 1.33 0.53 4.46
N GLY A 164 2.60 0.26 4.77
CA GLY A 164 3.35 -0.78 4.07
C GLY A 164 3.47 -0.45 2.58
N ASN A 165 2.81 -1.24 1.74
CA ASN A 165 2.75 -1.04 0.29
C ASN A 165 1.40 -0.52 -0.21
N LEU A 166 0.40 -0.40 0.68
CA LEU A 166 -0.93 0.10 0.33
C LEU A 166 -0.91 1.62 0.28
N VAL A 167 -1.42 2.21 -0.81
CA VAL A 167 -1.64 3.65 -0.94
C VAL A 167 -3.09 3.94 -0.58
N HIS A 168 -3.30 4.82 0.39
CA HIS A 168 -4.63 5.18 0.87
C HIS A 168 -5.19 6.42 0.18
N ALA A 169 -4.33 7.41 -0.08
CA ALA A 169 -4.69 8.65 -0.77
C ALA A 169 -3.45 9.31 -1.38
N ILE A 170 -3.68 10.17 -2.37
CA ILE A 170 -2.64 11.01 -2.95
C ILE A 170 -3.05 12.49 -2.97
N TRP A 171 -2.10 13.39 -2.69
CA TRP A 171 -2.25 14.83 -2.85
C TRP A 171 -1.42 15.31 -4.03
N LYS A 172 -2.05 16.07 -4.94
CA LYS A 172 -1.37 16.76 -6.03
C LYS A 172 -0.63 17.98 -5.46
N ILE A 173 0.69 17.99 -5.70
CA ILE A 173 1.62 19.07 -5.31
C ILE A 173 1.99 19.89 -6.53
#